data_AF-A0A1V0A4P0-F1
#
_entry.id   AF-A0A1V0A4P0-F1
#
_cell.length_a   1.000
_cell.length_b   1.000
_cell.length_c   1.000
_cell.angle_alpha   90.00
_cell.angle_beta   90.00
_cell.angle_gamma   90.00
#
_symmetry.space_group_name_H-M   'P 1'
#
loop_
_entity.id
_entity.type
_entity.pdbx_description
1 polymer ?
#
loop_
_entity_poly.entity_id
_entity_poly.type
_entity_poly.pdbx_seq_one_letter_code
_entity_poly.pdbx_strand_id
1 'polypeptide(L)'
;MVDWDAVIKDDFAVPKGLTAAVDELAAMLTAADPMIRDGRAYEVLITWIRRGVLDDRLTALGGTMVARLSHAEVQARTFAPLILAAAVDRDAAADRHPLRYRPAITDAIASRLHLAFPAYPATRA
;
A
#
# COMPACT_ATOMS: atom_id res chain seq x y z
N MET A 1 -0.54 -16.36 11.66
CA MET A 1 0.19 -15.11 11.94
C MET A 1 1.59 -15.31 11.40
N VAL A 2 2.06 -14.39 10.56
CA VAL A 2 3.36 -14.50 9.91
C VAL A 2 4.45 -14.12 10.91
N ASP A 3 5.60 -14.81 10.87
CA ASP A 3 6.80 -14.37 11.61
C ASP A 3 7.52 -13.29 10.79
N TRP A 4 7.22 -12.03 11.11
CA TRP A 4 7.73 -10.87 10.37
C TRP A 4 9.22 -10.65 10.56
N ASP A 5 9.78 -11.02 11.72
CA ASP A 5 11.22 -10.91 11.96
C ASP A 5 11.97 -11.93 11.10
N ALA A 6 11.43 -13.14 10.96
CA ALA A 6 11.96 -14.13 10.03
C ALA A 6 11.88 -13.68 8.56
N VAL A 7 10.76 -13.07 8.14
CA VAL A 7 10.61 -12.52 6.78
C VAL A 7 11.66 -11.43 6.51
N ILE A 8 11.86 -10.50 7.44
CA ILE A 8 12.87 -9.43 7.28
C ILE A 8 14.28 -10.02 7.21
N LYS A 9 14.59 -10.98 8.08
CA LYS A 9 15.88 -11.68 8.09
C LYS A 9 16.13 -12.46 6.79
N ASP A 10 15.09 -12.99 6.19
CA ASP A 10 15.12 -13.76 4.93
C ASP A 10 14.91 -12.86 3.70
N ASP A 11 15.50 -11.66 3.71
CA ASP A 11 15.42 -10.65 2.64
C ASP A 11 14.00 -10.41 2.11
N PHE A 12 13.04 -10.26 3.03
CA PHE A 12 11.64 -10.01 2.72
C PHE A 12 10.99 -11.11 1.86
N ALA A 13 11.38 -12.36 2.07
CA ALA A 13 10.78 -13.51 1.39
C ALA A 13 9.25 -13.50 1.52
N VAL A 14 8.56 -13.75 0.40
CA VAL A 14 7.10 -13.69 0.36
C VAL A 14 6.52 -14.96 1.00
N PRO A 15 5.78 -14.85 2.13
CA PRO A 15 5.17 -16.00 2.76
C PRO A 15 4.04 -16.58 1.89
N LYS A 16 3.67 -17.84 2.17
CA LYS A 16 2.46 -18.43 1.59
C LYS A 16 1.23 -17.61 2.01
N GLY A 17 0.35 -17.32 1.07
CA GLY A 17 -0.88 -16.55 1.34
C GLY A 17 -0.65 -15.04 1.39
N LEU A 18 -0.06 -14.49 0.32
CA LEU A 18 0.26 -13.06 0.19
C LEU A 18 -0.89 -12.10 0.54
N THR A 19 -2.14 -12.41 0.18
CA THR A 19 -3.28 -11.54 0.49
C THR A 19 -3.49 -11.40 2.00
N ALA A 20 -3.55 -12.51 2.74
CA ALA A 20 -3.69 -12.46 4.19
C ALA A 20 -2.50 -11.78 4.87
N ALA A 21 -1.29 -11.98 4.33
CA ALA A 21 -0.08 -11.31 4.78
C ALA A 21 -0.17 -9.78 4.59
N VAL A 22 -0.67 -9.30 3.44
CA VAL A 22 -0.89 -7.87 3.17
C VAL A 22 -1.95 -7.28 4.10
N ASP A 23 -3.04 -8.01 4.35
CA ASP A 23 -4.10 -7.56 5.26
C ASP A 23 -3.58 -7.44 6.71
N GLU A 24 -2.78 -8.42 7.15
CA GLU A 24 -2.12 -8.41 8.46
C GLU A 24 -1.16 -7.21 8.59
N LEU A 25 -0.27 -6.98 7.61
CA LEU A 25 0.64 -5.83 7.60
C LEU A 25 -0.13 -4.50 7.57
N ALA A 26 -1.19 -4.42 6.77
CA ALA A 26 -2.03 -3.23 6.71
C ALA A 26 -2.64 -2.96 8.09
N ALA A 27 -3.13 -3.96 8.82
CA ALA A 27 -3.61 -3.78 10.19
C ALA A 27 -2.49 -3.32 11.14
N MET A 28 -1.29 -3.91 11.05
CA MET A 28 -0.14 -3.53 11.88
C MET A 28 0.31 -2.07 11.70
N LEU A 29 0.00 -1.42 10.56
CA LEU A 29 0.26 0.02 10.37
C LEU A 29 -0.46 0.93 11.38
N THR A 30 -1.46 0.42 12.11
CA THR A 30 -2.16 1.20 13.15
C THR A 30 -1.61 0.94 14.55
N ALA A 31 -0.57 0.12 14.70
CA ALA A 31 -0.01 -0.20 16.01
C ALA A 31 0.58 1.04 16.70
N ALA A 32 0.42 1.10 18.03
CA ALA A 32 1.04 2.12 18.86
C ALA A 32 2.55 1.90 18.98
N ASP A 33 3.00 0.64 18.97
CA ASP A 33 4.41 0.27 19.02
C ASP A 33 5.10 0.58 17.66
N PRO A 34 6.10 1.50 17.63
CA PRO A 34 6.82 1.83 16.41
C PRO A 34 7.62 0.66 15.83
N MET A 35 8.03 -0.33 16.64
CA MET A 35 8.72 -1.51 16.11
C MET A 35 7.79 -2.40 15.29
N ILE A 36 6.50 -2.46 15.68
CA ILE A 36 5.48 -3.20 14.92
C ILE A 36 5.11 -2.44 13.65
N ARG A 37 4.88 -1.13 13.78
CA ARG A 37 4.37 -0.30 12.69
C ARG A 37 5.44 0.06 11.66
N ASP A 38 6.60 0.51 12.12
CA ASP A 38 7.63 1.12 11.28
C ASP A 38 8.65 0.05 10.88
N GLY A 39 9.24 -0.61 11.87
CA GLY A 39 10.29 -1.62 11.69
C GLY A 39 9.82 -2.98 11.16
N ARG A 40 8.51 -3.18 10.99
CA ARG A 40 7.95 -4.38 10.38
C ARG A 40 6.96 -4.05 9.29
N ALA A 41 5.78 -3.52 9.66
CA ALA A 41 4.69 -3.37 8.72
C ALA A 41 5.04 -2.48 7.52
N TYR A 42 5.54 -1.27 7.81
CA TYR A 42 5.93 -0.31 6.79
C TYR A 42 7.12 -0.81 5.98
N GLU A 43 8.18 -1.30 6.63
CA GLU A 43 9.39 -1.77 5.98
C GLU A 43 9.12 -2.92 4.99
N VAL A 44 8.32 -3.91 5.38
CA VAL A 44 7.94 -5.04 4.52
C VAL A 44 7.06 -4.58 3.35
N LEU A 45 6.02 -3.77 3.61
CA LEU A 45 5.11 -3.29 2.56
C LEU A 45 5.85 -2.46 1.52
N ILE A 46 6.68 -1.51 1.94
CA ILE A 46 7.46 -0.67 1.00
C ILE A 46 8.40 -1.52 0.16
N THR A 47 9.06 -2.50 0.76
CA THR A 47 9.96 -3.39 0.03
C THR A 47 9.21 -4.20 -1.02
N TRP A 48 8.08 -4.81 -0.66
CA TRP A 48 7.25 -5.58 -1.59
C TRP A 48 6.63 -4.71 -2.70
N ILE A 49 6.19 -3.49 -2.40
CA ILE A 49 5.71 -2.54 -3.40
C ILE A 49 6.83 -2.22 -4.40
N ARG A 50 8.01 -1.83 -3.92
CA ARG A 50 9.14 -1.44 -4.77
C ARG A 50 9.66 -2.59 -5.63
N ARG A 51 9.64 -3.82 -5.09
CA ARG A 51 10.02 -5.05 -5.83
C ARG A 51 8.93 -5.55 -6.79
N GLY A 52 7.75 -4.92 -6.81
CA GLY A 52 6.63 -5.30 -7.66
C GLY A 52 5.89 -6.57 -7.24
N VAL A 53 6.14 -7.07 -6.02
CA VAL A 53 5.44 -8.23 -5.44
C VAL A 53 3.94 -7.96 -5.34
N LEU A 54 3.55 -6.70 -5.14
CA LEU A 54 2.16 -6.29 -4.96
C LEU A 54 1.49 -5.72 -6.21
N ASP A 55 2.09 -5.79 -7.40
CA ASP A 55 1.58 -5.12 -8.62
C ASP A 55 0.11 -5.47 -8.95
N ASP A 56 -0.31 -6.70 -8.67
CA ASP A 56 -1.70 -7.14 -8.88
C ASP A 56 -2.66 -6.73 -7.75
N ARG A 57 -2.12 -6.26 -6.62
CA ARG A 57 -2.84 -5.92 -5.38
C ARG A 57 -2.81 -4.42 -5.05
N LEU A 58 -1.99 -3.62 -5.71
CA LEU A 58 -1.84 -2.19 -5.44
C LEU A 58 -3.18 -1.43 -5.47
N THR A 59 -4.12 -1.77 -6.37
CA THR A 59 -5.45 -1.16 -6.39
C THR A 59 -6.25 -1.41 -5.10
N ALA A 60 -6.23 -2.65 -4.61
CA ALA A 60 -6.94 -3.03 -3.39
C ALA A 60 -6.30 -2.39 -2.15
N LEU A 61 -4.96 -2.49 -2.05
CA LEU A 61 -4.19 -1.85 -0.98
C LEU A 61 -4.38 -0.33 -0.96
N GLY A 62 -4.29 0.32 -2.13
CA GLY A 62 -4.53 1.75 -2.28
C GLY A 62 -5.94 2.15 -1.84
N GLY A 63 -6.96 1.33 -2.15
CA GLY A 63 -8.31 1.57 -1.67
C GLY A 63 -8.42 1.57 -0.14
N THR A 64 -7.77 0.60 0.52
CA THR A 64 -7.69 0.55 1.98
C THR A 64 -6.97 1.78 2.56
N MET A 65 -5.89 2.24 1.91
CA MET A 65 -5.15 3.41 2.38
C MET A 65 -5.93 4.72 2.19
N VAL A 66 -6.66 4.90 1.08
CA VAL A 66 -7.52 6.07 0.88
C VAL A 66 -8.58 6.17 1.98
N ALA A 67 -9.24 5.06 2.31
CA ALA A 67 -10.21 5.02 3.40
C ALA A 67 -9.61 5.45 4.75
N ARG A 68 -8.30 5.25 4.94
CA ARG A 68 -7.59 5.60 6.18
C ARG A 68 -7.19 7.05 6.29
N LEU A 69 -7.25 7.84 5.21
CA LEU A 69 -6.91 9.27 5.26
C LEU A 69 -7.81 10.07 6.22
N SER A 70 -9.04 9.61 6.43
CA SER A 70 -10.01 10.18 7.39
C SER A 70 -10.25 9.30 8.62
N HIS A 71 -9.37 8.32 8.88
CA HIS A 71 -9.52 7.43 10.04
C HIS A 71 -9.40 8.20 11.35
N ALA A 72 -10.12 7.82 12.41
CA ALA A 72 -10.10 8.53 13.71
C ALA A 72 -8.71 8.48 14.38
N GLU A 73 -8.04 7.32 14.33
CA GLU A 73 -6.69 7.13 14.86
C GLU A 73 -5.62 7.80 13.99
N VAL A 74 -4.72 8.55 14.63
CA VAL A 74 -3.62 9.28 13.96
C VAL A 74 -2.68 8.33 13.23
N GLN A 75 -2.33 7.18 13.82
CA GLN A 75 -1.38 6.23 13.24
C GLN A 75 -1.87 5.70 11.89
N ALA A 76 -3.16 5.41 11.77
CA ALA A 76 -3.79 4.97 10.54
C ALA A 76 -3.70 6.06 9.44
N ARG A 77 -3.88 7.33 9.80
CA ARG A 77 -3.77 8.47 8.88
C ARG A 77 -2.34 8.72 8.43
N THR A 78 -1.34 8.55 9.32
CA THR A 78 0.06 8.88 9.03
C THR A 78 0.68 7.96 7.96
N PHE A 79 0.38 6.66 7.99
CA PHE A 79 1.00 5.70 7.07
C PHE A 79 0.25 5.53 5.75
N ALA A 80 -1.04 5.86 5.72
CA ALA A 80 -1.84 5.84 4.51
C ALA A 80 -1.21 6.62 3.32
N PRO A 81 -0.82 7.90 3.45
CA PRO A 81 -0.22 8.65 2.35
C PRO A 81 1.14 8.09 1.92
N LEU A 82 1.93 7.51 2.83
CA LEU A 82 3.23 6.93 2.50
C LEU A 82 3.10 5.68 1.62
N ILE A 83 2.15 4.80 1.96
CA ILE A 83 1.86 3.61 1.15
C ILE A 83 1.25 4.00 -0.20
N LEU A 84 0.36 5.02 -0.24
CA LEU A 84 -0.20 5.53 -1.49
C LEU A 84 0.89 6.11 -2.41
N ALA A 85 1.81 6.90 -1.88
CA ALA A 85 2.93 7.44 -2.63
C ALA A 85 3.78 6.31 -3.25
N ALA A 86 4.15 5.30 -2.45
CA ALA A 86 4.91 4.16 -2.95
C ALA A 86 4.16 3.36 -4.03
N ALA A 87 2.85 3.20 -3.91
CA ALA A 87 2.03 2.52 -4.90
C ALA A 87 1.98 3.29 -6.23
N VAL A 88 1.80 4.61 -6.17
CA VAL A 88 1.79 5.49 -7.37
C VAL A 88 3.17 5.51 -8.04
N ASP A 89 4.25 5.62 -7.26
CA ASP A 89 5.62 5.58 -7.78
C ASP A 89 5.91 4.25 -8.48
N ARG A 90 5.43 3.14 -7.91
CA ARG A 90 5.57 1.81 -8.50
C ARG A 90 4.78 1.67 -9.80
N ASP A 91 3.53 2.12 -9.82
CA ASP A 91 2.65 2.12 -11.00
C ASP A 91 3.29 2.93 -12.14
N ALA A 92 3.72 4.17 -11.85
CA ALA A 92 4.41 5.02 -12.81
C ALA A 92 5.72 4.41 -13.34
N ALA A 93 6.42 3.62 -12.53
CA ALA A 93 7.61 2.88 -12.97
C ALA A 93 7.27 1.64 -13.82
N ALA A 94 6.15 0.97 -13.53
CA ALA A 94 5.68 -0.19 -14.29
C ALA A 94 5.09 0.21 -15.66
N ASP A 95 4.35 1.32 -15.73
CA ASP A 95 3.73 1.83 -16.97
C ASP A 95 4.75 2.28 -18.02
N ARG A 96 5.96 2.65 -17.60
CA ARG A 96 7.09 2.88 -18.52
C ARG A 96 7.51 1.62 -19.29
N HIS A 97 7.00 0.43 -18.92
CA HIS A 97 7.11 -0.79 -19.71
C HIS A 97 5.86 -0.97 -20.60
N PRO A 98 5.99 -0.92 -21.95
CA PRO A 98 4.88 -0.66 -22.89
C PRO A 98 3.85 -1.80 -23.11
N LEU A 99 3.68 -2.76 -22.18
CA LEU A 99 2.88 -3.97 -22.41
C LEU A 99 1.73 -4.23 -21.41
N ARG A 100 1.24 -3.24 -20.67
CA ARG A 100 0.05 -3.45 -19.80
C ARG A 100 -1.05 -2.41 -20.01
N TYR A 101 -2.14 -2.86 -20.64
CA TYR A 101 -3.45 -2.20 -20.59
C TYR A 101 -4.12 -2.55 -19.25
N ARG A 102 -3.63 -1.99 -18.14
CA ARG A 102 -4.37 -1.96 -16.86
C ARG A 102 -4.92 -0.55 -16.70
N PRO A 103 -6.13 -0.36 -16.13
CA PRO A 103 -6.50 0.95 -15.63
C PRO A 103 -5.41 1.37 -14.63
N ALA A 104 -4.78 2.53 -14.86
CA ALA A 104 -3.70 3.01 -14.02
C ALA A 104 -4.19 3.02 -12.57
N ILE A 105 -3.41 2.47 -11.64
CA ILE A 105 -3.76 2.49 -10.21
C ILE A 105 -4.01 3.93 -9.75
N THR A 106 -3.30 4.87 -10.36
CA THR A 106 -3.53 6.32 -10.23
C THR A 106 -4.99 6.72 -10.42
N ASP A 107 -5.70 6.26 -11.46
CA ASP A 107 -7.10 6.63 -11.69
C ASP A 107 -8.04 6.01 -10.65
N ALA A 108 -7.76 4.76 -10.23
CA ALA A 108 -8.54 4.09 -9.20
C ALA A 108 -8.35 4.71 -7.81
N ILE A 109 -7.15 5.23 -7.52
CA ILE A 109 -6.86 6.01 -6.32
C ILE A 109 -7.53 7.38 -6.42
N ALA A 110 -7.42 8.08 -7.55
CA ALA A 110 -8.02 9.39 -7.77
C ALA A 110 -9.55 9.37 -7.60
N SER A 111 -10.22 8.37 -8.18
CA SER A 111 -11.65 8.16 -8.01
C SER A 111 -12.05 7.97 -6.53
N ARG A 112 -11.26 7.19 -5.78
CA ARG A 112 -11.52 6.99 -4.33
C ARG A 112 -11.21 8.24 -3.51
N LEU A 113 -10.18 8.99 -3.87
CA LEU A 113 -9.87 10.28 -3.25
C LEU A 113 -11.00 11.28 -3.51
N HIS A 114 -11.58 11.30 -4.70
CA HIS A 114 -12.76 12.11 -5.00
C HIS A 114 -13.97 11.74 -4.14
N LEU A 115 -14.20 10.44 -3.89
CA LEU A 115 -15.25 9.99 -2.98
C LEU A 115 -15.02 10.43 -1.52
N ALA A 116 -13.76 10.38 -1.06
CA ALA A 116 -13.40 10.80 0.30
C ALA A 116 -13.34 12.33 0.45
N PHE A 117 -12.95 13.02 -0.62
CA PHE A 117 -12.71 14.46 -0.69
C PHE A 117 -13.21 14.98 -2.04
N PRO A 118 -14.48 15.45 -2.15
CA PRO A 118 -15.09 15.84 -3.43
C PRO A 118 -14.35 16.91 -4.24
N ALA A 119 -13.45 17.66 -3.60
CA ALA A 119 -12.58 18.64 -4.25
C ALA A 119 -11.41 18.01 -5.05
N TYR A 120 -11.11 16.72 -4.87
CA TYR A 120 -10.06 16.01 -5.60
C TYR A 120 -10.58 15.58 -6.99
N PRO A 121 -9.83 15.75 -8.10
CA PRO A 121 -10.30 15.38 -9.43
C PRO A 121 -10.46 13.85 -9.58
N ALA A 122 -11.56 13.41 -10.23
CA ALA A 122 -11.89 11.99 -10.36
C ALA A 122 -11.01 11.22 -11.37
N THR A 123 -10.36 11.93 -12.29
CA THR A 123 -9.44 11.37 -13.31
C THR A 123 -8.30 12.36 -13.56
N ARG A 124 -7.15 11.85 -14.04
CA ARG A 124 -6.07 12.71 -14.53
C ARG A 124 -6.50 13.37 -15.85
N ALA A 125 -6.16 14.64 -16.05
CA ALA A 125 -6.26 15.32 -17.34
C ALA A 125 -5.06 14.95 -18.24
#